data_AF-A0A9Q0TV55-F1
#
_entry.id   AF-A0A9Q0TV55-F1
#
_cell.length_a   1.000
_cell.length_b   1.000
_cell.length_c   1.000
_cell.angle_alpha   90.00
_cell.angle_beta   90.00
_cell.angle_gamma   90.00
#
_symmetry.space_group_name_H-M   'P 1'
#
loop_
_entity.id
_entity.type
_entity.pdbx_description
1 polymer ?
#
loop_
_entity_poly.entity_id
_entity_poly.type
_entity_poly.pdbx_seq_one_letter_code
_entity_poly.pdbx_strand_id
1 'polypeptide(L)'
;MMKLPLFLLLISLVTQTSLSEVTISVTPTILQKSGDIVTISWSNVDSPSKLDWLGLYSPPDSPHDHFIGYKFLSSSPSWKSGSGSISLPITNLRSNYSFRIFHWTESEINPKLHDHDHNPLPGTAHLLAESDVVVFEPGHGPEQIHLAYTDVEDEMRVMFVVGDGEERSVKWGERDGEWSRVSVARVVRYEREDMCDAPANGSIGWRDPGWIHDGVMKDLKKGVRYYYQVGSDSKGWSTTQSFVSRNGDSDETIAFLFGDMGTSTPYATFIRTQDESIATMKWILRDIEAIGDKHAFISHIGDISYARGYSWLWDHFFTQVEPVASKVPYHVCIGNHEYDWPLQPWKPDWAYAVYGTDGGGECGVPYSLKFNMPGNSSESTGTRAPATRNLYYSFDTGGCTFCVHIN
;
A
#
# COMPACT_ATOMS: atom_id res chain seq x y z
N MET A 1 2.52 0.05 93.16
CA MET A 1 1.96 0.68 91.94
C MET A 1 2.82 0.28 90.76
N MET A 2 2.37 -0.69 89.98
CA MET A 2 3.12 -1.32 88.88
C MET A 2 2.70 -0.63 87.57
N LYS A 3 3.65 -0.06 86.82
CA LYS A 3 3.39 0.59 85.52
C LYS A 3 3.42 -0.48 84.42
N LEU A 4 2.35 -0.55 83.64
CA LEU A 4 2.22 -1.38 82.44
C LEU A 4 2.54 -0.52 81.20
N PRO A 5 3.37 -0.96 80.23
CA PRO A 5 3.53 -0.23 78.98
C PRO A 5 2.46 -0.69 77.97
N LEU A 6 1.79 0.27 77.35
CA LEU A 6 0.82 0.06 76.27
C LEU A 6 1.60 -0.07 74.96
N PHE A 7 1.54 -1.24 74.31
CA PHE A 7 2.12 -1.48 73.00
C PHE A 7 1.05 -1.13 71.94
N LEU A 8 1.24 -0.05 71.17
CA LEU A 8 0.42 0.23 69.99
C LEU A 8 0.92 -0.65 68.84
N LEU A 9 0.07 -1.56 68.37
CA LEU A 9 0.29 -2.30 67.13
C LEU A 9 -0.20 -1.44 65.95
N LEU A 10 0.72 -0.91 65.14
CA LEU A 10 0.36 -0.32 63.85
C LEU A 10 0.08 -1.45 62.86
N ILE A 11 -1.19 -1.66 62.52
CA ILE A 11 -1.58 -2.54 61.42
C ILE A 11 -1.43 -1.73 60.13
N SER A 12 -0.37 -1.98 59.35
CA SER A 12 -0.26 -1.45 58.00
C SER A 12 -1.26 -2.18 57.11
N LEU A 13 -2.35 -1.50 56.74
CA LEU A 13 -3.26 -1.96 55.70
C LEU A 13 -2.49 -1.85 54.37
N VAL A 14 -1.89 -2.95 53.91
CA VAL A 14 -1.39 -3.05 52.55
C VAL A 14 -2.62 -3.20 51.67
N THR A 15 -3.10 -2.10 51.11
CA THR A 15 -4.06 -2.16 50.01
C THR A 15 -3.32 -2.73 48.81
N GLN A 16 -3.51 -4.02 48.52
CA GLN A 16 -3.22 -4.57 47.20
C GLN A 16 -4.17 -3.87 46.23
N THR A 17 -3.73 -2.78 45.63
CA THR A 17 -4.33 -2.28 44.39
C THR A 17 -4.10 -3.36 43.35
N SER A 18 -5.12 -4.17 43.10
CA SER A 18 -5.20 -4.99 41.89
C SER A 18 -5.11 -4.01 40.73
N LEU A 19 -3.94 -3.87 40.12
CA LEU A 19 -3.81 -3.16 38.85
C LEU A 19 -4.68 -3.92 37.86
N SER A 20 -5.76 -3.28 37.39
CA SER A 20 -6.55 -3.83 36.30
C SER A 20 -5.65 -4.01 35.10
N GLU A 21 -5.65 -5.20 34.52
CA GLU A 21 -4.86 -5.48 33.32
C GLU A 21 -5.26 -4.51 32.19
N VAL A 22 -4.27 -4.06 31.42
CA VAL A 22 -4.53 -3.20 30.25
C VAL A 22 -5.30 -4.04 29.24
N THR A 23 -6.48 -3.55 28.86
CA THR A 23 -7.32 -4.21 27.88
C THR A 23 -7.29 -3.44 26.58
N ILE A 24 -7.22 -4.15 25.46
CA ILE A 24 -7.34 -3.62 24.10
C ILE A 24 -8.41 -4.41 23.36
N SER A 25 -9.26 -3.73 22.61
CA SER A 25 -10.32 -4.31 21.80
C SER A 25 -10.36 -3.67 20.43
N VAL A 26 -10.66 -4.47 19.39
CA VAL A 26 -10.76 -4.01 18.00
C VAL A 26 -12.16 -4.28 17.46
N THR A 27 -12.70 -3.35 16.68
CA THR A 27 -14.02 -3.51 16.05
C THR A 27 -14.07 -2.78 14.71
N PRO A 28 -14.50 -3.43 13.62
CA PRO A 28 -14.78 -4.87 13.50
C PRO A 28 -13.47 -5.71 13.46
N THR A 29 -13.60 -7.02 13.69
CA THR A 29 -12.48 -7.99 13.54
C THR A 29 -12.41 -8.63 12.15
N ILE A 30 -13.45 -8.46 11.33
CA ILE A 30 -13.52 -8.95 9.95
C ILE A 30 -13.75 -7.74 9.04
N LEU A 31 -12.81 -7.51 8.13
CA LEU A 31 -12.84 -6.45 7.13
C LEU A 31 -13.29 -7.01 5.78
N GLN A 32 -14.01 -6.19 5.01
CA GLN A 32 -14.50 -6.58 3.69
C GLN A 32 -13.57 -6.13 2.58
N LYS A 33 -12.89 -4.98 2.73
CA LYS A 33 -12.04 -4.42 1.67
C LYS A 33 -11.02 -3.45 2.23
N SER A 34 -9.97 -3.21 1.46
CA SER A 34 -9.01 -2.14 1.76
C SER A 34 -9.72 -0.80 1.98
N GLY A 35 -9.35 -0.10 3.06
CA GLY A 35 -9.95 1.17 3.46
C GLY A 35 -11.06 1.05 4.51
N ASP A 36 -11.53 -0.17 4.84
CA ASP A 36 -12.44 -0.36 5.96
C ASP A 36 -11.80 0.09 7.28
N ILE A 37 -12.61 0.74 8.12
CA ILE A 37 -12.14 1.38 9.34
C ILE A 37 -12.19 0.38 10.50
N VAL A 38 -11.06 0.20 11.18
CA VAL A 38 -10.98 -0.49 12.48
C VAL A 38 -10.90 0.54 13.58
N THR A 39 -11.78 0.43 14.58
CA THR A 39 -11.67 1.16 15.84
C THR A 39 -10.95 0.30 16.87
N ILE A 40 -9.81 0.79 17.33
CA ILE A 40 -9.00 0.20 18.39
C ILE A 40 -9.26 0.99 19.67
N SER A 41 -9.80 0.33 20.69
CA SER A 41 -10.08 0.94 22.00
C SER A 41 -9.27 0.27 23.08
N TRP A 42 -8.87 1.03 24.11
CA TRP A 42 -8.14 0.51 25.25
C TRP A 42 -8.62 1.12 26.57
N SER A 43 -8.32 0.43 27.67
CA SER A 43 -8.55 0.91 29.03
C SER A 43 -7.54 0.35 30.02
N ASN A 44 -7.51 0.95 31.21
CA ASN A 44 -6.66 0.56 32.35
C ASN A 44 -5.15 0.75 32.15
N VAL A 45 -4.70 1.60 31.23
CA VAL A 45 -3.28 2.00 31.17
C VAL A 45 -2.96 2.80 32.44
N ASP A 46 -2.15 2.23 33.32
CA ASP A 46 -1.69 2.91 34.53
C ASP A 46 -0.61 3.93 34.19
N SER A 47 -0.69 5.10 34.82
CA SER A 47 0.25 6.22 34.64
C SER A 47 0.62 6.51 33.17
N PRO A 48 -0.37 6.82 32.29
CA PRO A 48 -0.13 6.98 30.85
C PRO A 48 0.96 8.00 30.52
N SER A 49 1.83 7.66 29.59
CA SER A 49 2.82 8.56 29.00
C SER A 49 2.31 9.13 27.68
N LYS A 50 2.73 10.36 27.36
CA LYS A 50 2.42 10.97 26.05
C LYS A 50 3.03 10.20 24.88
N LEU A 51 4.04 9.37 25.16
CA LEU A 51 4.79 8.56 24.20
C LEU A 51 4.32 7.10 24.16
N ASP A 52 3.35 6.71 25.01
CA ASP A 52 2.69 5.41 24.86
C ASP A 52 2.12 5.31 23.44
N TRP A 53 2.25 4.14 22.83
CA TRP A 53 1.98 3.99 21.40
C TRP A 53 1.31 2.67 21.08
N LEU A 54 0.51 2.72 20.01
CA LEU A 54 -0.16 1.61 19.36
C LEU A 54 0.65 1.21 18.12
N GLY A 55 1.24 0.02 18.13
CA GLY A 55 1.93 -0.57 16.97
C GLY A 55 0.99 -1.40 16.12
N LEU A 56 1.19 -1.33 14.79
CA LEU A 56 0.48 -2.12 13.80
C LEU A 56 1.39 -3.23 13.28
N TYR A 57 0.90 -4.47 13.31
CA TYR A 57 1.65 -5.66 12.90
C TYR A 57 0.87 -6.44 11.86
N SER A 58 1.51 -6.71 10.73
CA SER A 58 1.03 -7.62 9.70
C SER A 58 2.24 -8.30 9.08
N PRO A 59 2.41 -9.62 9.23
CA PRO A 59 1.52 -10.57 9.94
C PRO A 59 1.49 -10.35 11.47
N PRO A 60 0.47 -10.87 12.19
CA PRO A 60 0.33 -10.70 13.64
C PRO A 60 1.47 -11.32 14.47
N ASP A 61 2.15 -12.33 13.96
CA ASP A 61 3.27 -13.01 14.61
C ASP A 61 4.63 -12.30 14.41
N SER A 62 4.63 -11.13 13.78
CA SER A 62 5.83 -10.32 13.61
C SER A 62 6.47 -9.99 14.98
N PRO A 63 7.82 -10.00 15.07
CA PRO A 63 8.56 -9.47 16.22
C PRO A 63 8.12 -8.06 16.60
N HIS A 64 8.24 -7.68 17.87
CA HIS A 64 7.76 -6.38 18.35
C HIS A 64 8.44 -5.19 17.66
N ASP A 65 9.70 -5.32 17.26
CA ASP A 65 10.47 -4.32 16.50
C ASP A 65 10.19 -4.34 14.99
N HIS A 66 9.31 -5.21 14.49
CA HIS A 66 8.88 -5.30 13.10
C HIS A 66 7.44 -4.79 12.91
N PHE A 67 7.07 -3.72 13.60
CA PHE A 67 5.81 -3.01 13.31
C PHE A 67 5.90 -2.35 11.93
N ILE A 68 4.80 -2.32 11.18
CA ILE A 68 4.75 -1.60 9.88
C ILE A 68 4.42 -0.11 10.08
N GLY A 69 3.89 0.24 11.24
CA GLY A 69 3.54 1.60 11.61
C GLY A 69 3.03 1.73 13.03
N TYR A 70 2.80 2.96 13.46
CA TYR A 70 2.39 3.27 14.82
C TYR A 70 1.55 4.55 14.92
N LYS A 71 0.85 4.69 16.05
CA LYS A 71 0.21 5.93 16.51
C LYS A 71 0.49 6.12 18.00
N PHE A 72 0.78 7.34 18.43
CA PHE A 72 0.79 7.63 19.86
C PHE A 72 -0.62 7.60 20.42
N LEU A 73 -0.80 6.97 21.59
CA LEU A 73 -2.09 6.95 22.30
C LEU A 73 -2.56 8.37 22.64
N SER A 74 -1.61 9.31 22.76
CA SER A 74 -1.87 10.72 23.01
C SER A 74 -2.68 11.43 21.91
N SER A 75 -2.88 10.80 20.75
CA SER A 75 -3.82 11.29 19.74
C SER A 75 -5.29 11.15 20.14
N SER A 76 -5.62 10.29 21.12
CA SER A 76 -6.98 10.13 21.62
C SER A 76 -7.26 11.10 22.77
N PRO A 77 -8.31 11.95 22.74
CA PRO A 77 -8.52 12.99 23.75
C PRO A 77 -8.57 12.50 25.21
N SER A 78 -8.99 11.25 25.45
CA SER A 78 -9.13 10.67 26.77
C SER A 78 -7.89 9.94 27.29
N TRP A 79 -6.78 9.88 26.52
CA TRP A 79 -5.62 9.04 26.81
C TRP A 79 -5.07 9.16 28.24
N LYS A 80 -5.10 10.38 28.81
CA LYS A 80 -4.63 10.67 30.18
C LYS A 80 -5.41 9.92 31.27
N SER A 81 -6.63 9.48 30.98
CA SER A 81 -7.46 8.66 31.88
C SER A 81 -7.07 7.18 31.90
N GLY A 82 -6.07 6.79 31.10
CA GLY A 82 -5.70 5.40 30.89
C GLY A 82 -6.59 4.66 29.89
N SER A 83 -7.50 5.38 29.23
CA SER A 83 -8.45 4.83 28.26
C SER A 83 -8.59 5.72 27.03
N GLY A 84 -8.86 5.13 25.88
CA GLY A 84 -9.05 5.87 24.64
C GLY A 84 -9.40 4.99 23.46
N SER A 85 -9.54 5.63 22.32
CA SER A 85 -9.74 4.95 21.04
C SER A 85 -9.08 5.69 19.89
N ILE A 86 -8.67 4.93 18.88
CA ILE A 86 -8.13 5.39 17.60
C ILE A 86 -8.84 4.59 16.50
N SER A 87 -9.26 5.26 15.43
CA SER A 87 -9.85 4.62 14.25
C SER A 87 -8.93 4.80 13.05
N LEU A 88 -8.63 3.72 12.33
CA LEU A 88 -7.73 3.72 11.17
C LEU A 88 -8.37 2.95 10.01
N PRO A 89 -8.33 3.47 8.77
CA PRO A 89 -8.57 2.63 7.60
C PRO A 89 -7.42 1.61 7.47
N ILE A 90 -7.75 0.35 7.18
CA ILE A 90 -6.77 -0.73 7.05
C ILE A 90 -6.70 -1.19 5.60
N THR A 91 -5.49 -1.30 5.08
CA THR A 91 -5.20 -1.80 3.72
C THR A 91 -5.03 -3.32 3.76
N ASN A 92 -5.52 -4.03 2.76
CA ASN A 92 -5.30 -5.47 2.68
C ASN A 92 -3.86 -5.79 2.23
N LEU A 93 -3.04 -6.28 3.15
CA LEU A 93 -1.68 -6.73 2.88
C LEU A 93 -1.59 -8.25 2.64
N ARG A 94 -2.75 -8.90 2.41
CA ARG A 94 -2.91 -10.37 2.27
C ARG A 94 -2.36 -11.15 3.46
N SER A 95 -2.34 -10.49 4.60
CA SER A 95 -2.00 -11.05 5.89
C SER A 95 -2.82 -10.36 6.96
N ASN A 96 -3.07 -11.06 8.05
CA ASN A 96 -3.88 -10.56 9.15
C ASN A 96 -3.16 -9.44 9.91
N TYR A 97 -3.90 -8.77 10.78
CA TYR A 97 -3.41 -7.69 11.62
C TYR A 97 -3.53 -8.02 13.10
N SER A 98 -2.54 -7.62 13.89
CA SER A 98 -2.73 -7.37 15.32
C SER A 98 -2.23 -5.98 15.68
N PHE A 99 -2.76 -5.46 16.79
CA PHE A 99 -2.38 -4.17 17.34
C PHE A 99 -1.84 -4.38 18.75
N ARG A 100 -0.76 -3.68 19.08
CA ARG A 100 -0.10 -3.82 20.39
C ARG A 100 0.14 -2.48 21.02
N ILE A 101 -0.12 -2.36 22.31
CA ILE A 101 0.17 -1.15 23.07
C ILE A 101 1.48 -1.35 23.82
N PHE A 102 2.35 -0.36 23.73
CA PHE A 102 3.60 -0.31 24.49
C PHE A 102 3.65 0.95 25.35
N HIS A 103 4.21 0.78 26.54
CA HIS A 103 4.61 1.91 27.37
C HIS A 103 5.93 2.47 26.88
N TRP A 104 6.05 3.78 26.77
CA TRP A 104 7.32 4.41 26.43
C TRP A 104 7.44 5.80 27.06
N THR A 105 8.64 6.16 27.51
CA THR A 105 8.91 7.40 28.23
C THR A 105 10.07 8.19 27.63
N GLU A 106 10.16 9.48 27.96
CA GLU A 106 11.23 10.35 27.47
C GLU A 106 12.63 9.86 27.87
N SER A 107 12.75 9.22 29.05
CA SER A 107 14.01 8.66 29.53
C SER A 107 14.53 7.49 28.71
N GLU A 108 13.67 6.86 27.91
CA GLU A 108 14.00 5.69 27.08
C GLU A 108 14.26 6.04 25.62
N ILE A 109 14.19 7.32 25.26
CA ILE A 109 14.50 7.77 23.90
C ILE A 109 15.96 7.47 23.59
N ASN A 110 16.17 6.64 22.56
CA ASN A 110 17.49 6.37 22.04
C ASN A 110 17.82 7.38 20.93
N PRO A 111 18.79 8.31 21.14
CA PRO A 111 19.13 9.34 20.16
C PRO A 111 19.86 8.81 18.92
N LYS A 112 20.05 7.49 18.81
CA LYS A 112 20.61 6.85 17.61
C LYS A 112 19.55 6.14 16.78
N LEU A 113 18.32 6.01 17.28
CA LEU A 113 17.26 5.27 16.63
C LEU A 113 16.17 6.26 16.18
N HIS A 114 16.24 6.65 14.91
CA HIS A 114 15.33 7.62 14.31
C HIS A 114 14.73 7.10 13.01
N ASP A 115 13.57 7.62 12.64
CA ASP A 115 12.99 7.45 11.30
C ASP A 115 13.74 8.31 10.25
N HIS A 116 13.31 8.21 9.00
CA HIS A 116 13.87 8.99 7.88
C HIS A 116 13.76 10.52 8.05
N ASP A 117 12.82 10.99 8.88
CA ASP A 117 12.60 12.41 9.16
C ASP A 117 13.28 12.85 10.46
N HIS A 118 14.15 12.01 11.04
CA HIS A 118 14.89 12.22 12.28
C HIS A 118 14.04 12.29 13.56
N ASN A 119 12.82 11.72 13.54
CA ASN A 119 12.03 11.57 14.76
C ASN A 119 12.45 10.31 15.53
N PRO A 120 12.47 10.34 16.88
CA PRO A 120 12.67 9.16 17.70
C PRO A 120 11.71 8.02 17.37
N LEU A 121 12.27 6.84 17.07
CA LEU A 121 11.46 5.63 16.91
C LEU A 121 11.07 5.07 18.28
N PRO A 122 9.82 4.62 18.43
CA PRO A 122 9.34 4.12 19.69
C PRO A 122 10.00 2.80 20.10
N GLY A 123 10.31 2.68 21.39
CA GLY A 123 10.85 1.45 21.98
C GLY A 123 9.78 0.38 22.20
N THR A 124 10.18 -0.88 22.12
CA THR A 124 9.30 -2.07 22.18
C THR A 124 9.48 -2.89 23.46
N ALA A 125 10.23 -2.39 24.44
CA ALA A 125 10.62 -3.13 25.64
C ALA A 125 9.45 -3.42 26.60
N HIS A 126 8.42 -2.57 26.60
CA HIS A 126 7.33 -2.60 27.58
C HIS A 126 5.98 -2.83 26.90
N LEU A 127 5.72 -4.05 26.44
CA LEU A 127 4.41 -4.46 25.95
C LEU A 127 3.39 -4.42 27.09
N LEU A 128 2.28 -3.71 26.88
CA LEU A 128 1.17 -3.62 27.82
C LEU A 128 0.02 -4.57 27.46
N ALA A 129 -0.35 -4.62 26.17
CA ALA A 129 -1.46 -5.47 25.70
C ALA A 129 -1.38 -5.72 24.18
N GLU A 130 -2.00 -6.80 23.72
CA GLU A 130 -2.17 -7.16 22.31
C GLU A 130 -3.65 -7.42 22.00
N SER A 131 -4.12 -6.96 20.85
CA SER A 131 -5.51 -7.12 20.41
C SER A 131 -5.80 -8.53 19.89
N ASP A 132 -7.08 -8.85 19.80
CA ASP A 132 -7.54 -9.88 18.89
C ASP A 132 -7.08 -9.59 17.45
N VAL A 133 -6.98 -10.66 16.66
CA VAL A 133 -6.58 -10.58 15.26
C VAL A 133 -7.70 -9.99 14.41
N VAL A 134 -7.35 -9.03 13.56
CA VAL A 134 -8.22 -8.51 12.50
C VAL A 134 -7.88 -9.21 11.19
N VAL A 135 -8.90 -9.71 10.51
CA VAL A 135 -8.77 -10.49 9.25
C VAL A 135 -9.55 -9.82 8.13
N PHE A 136 -9.14 -10.06 6.88
CA PHE A 136 -9.96 -9.75 5.71
C PHE A 136 -10.81 -10.96 5.35
N GLU A 137 -12.08 -10.75 4.99
CA GLU A 137 -12.96 -11.82 4.55
C GLU A 137 -12.38 -12.50 3.29
N PRO A 138 -12.37 -13.84 3.23
CA PRO A 138 -11.99 -14.54 2.02
C PRO A 138 -12.91 -14.14 0.85
N GLY A 139 -12.33 -13.84 -0.32
CA GLY A 139 -13.13 -13.58 -1.51
C GLY A 139 -13.76 -12.18 -1.59
N HIS A 140 -13.13 -11.16 -0.99
CA HIS A 140 -13.46 -9.73 -1.16
C HIS A 140 -13.33 -9.20 -2.61
N GLY A 141 -13.12 -10.08 -3.58
CA GLY A 141 -12.95 -9.77 -4.99
C GLY A 141 -11.56 -9.22 -5.32
N PRO A 142 -11.33 -8.90 -6.59
CA PRO A 142 -10.10 -8.23 -7.03
C PRO A 142 -9.91 -6.84 -6.43
N GLU A 143 -8.66 -6.51 -6.10
CA GLU A 143 -8.21 -5.20 -5.64
C GLU A 143 -7.10 -4.67 -6.56
N GLN A 144 -6.65 -3.43 -6.32
CA GLN A 144 -5.56 -2.79 -7.05
C GLN A 144 -5.85 -2.68 -8.55
N ILE A 145 -7.12 -2.46 -8.92
CA ILE A 145 -7.55 -2.42 -10.32
C ILE A 145 -6.97 -1.18 -11.00
N HIS A 146 -6.20 -1.38 -12.08
CA HIS A 146 -5.63 -0.30 -12.84
C HIS A 146 -5.53 -0.62 -14.33
N LEU A 147 -5.71 0.42 -15.15
CA LEU A 147 -5.74 0.33 -16.60
C LEU A 147 -4.40 0.78 -17.21
N ALA A 148 -4.08 0.27 -18.40
CA ALA A 148 -2.99 0.78 -19.23
C ALA A 148 -3.31 0.54 -20.71
N TYR A 149 -2.70 1.31 -21.62
CA TYR A 149 -2.80 0.98 -23.04
C TYR A 149 -1.96 -0.25 -23.38
N THR A 150 -2.30 -0.94 -24.46
CA THR A 150 -1.40 -1.91 -25.11
C THR A 150 -0.73 -1.26 -26.33
N ASP A 151 0.04 -2.05 -27.07
CA ASP A 151 0.59 -1.66 -28.37
C ASP A 151 -0.49 -1.53 -29.48
N VAL A 152 -1.70 -2.02 -29.22
CA VAL A 152 -2.80 -2.03 -30.19
C VAL A 152 -3.81 -0.95 -29.80
N GLU A 153 -4.17 -0.09 -30.76
CA GLU A 153 -4.97 1.12 -30.51
C GLU A 153 -6.37 0.83 -29.95
N ASP A 154 -6.99 -0.27 -30.37
CA ASP A 154 -8.34 -0.69 -29.98
C ASP A 154 -8.34 -1.69 -28.81
N GLU A 155 -7.26 -1.75 -28.04
CA GLU A 155 -7.14 -2.56 -26.83
C GLU A 155 -6.91 -1.70 -25.58
N MET A 156 -7.46 -2.17 -24.46
CA MET A 156 -7.20 -1.64 -23.12
C MET A 156 -6.81 -2.80 -22.19
N ARG A 157 -5.67 -2.66 -21.52
CA ARG A 157 -5.25 -3.59 -20.48
C ARG A 157 -5.90 -3.23 -19.16
N VAL A 158 -6.29 -4.25 -18.39
CA VAL A 158 -6.63 -4.13 -16.97
C VAL A 158 -5.75 -5.09 -16.17
N MET A 159 -5.15 -4.58 -15.12
CA MET A 159 -4.39 -5.35 -14.15
C MET A 159 -5.03 -5.24 -12.77
N PHE A 160 -4.95 -6.31 -11.99
CA PHE A 160 -5.56 -6.40 -10.65
C PHE A 160 -4.90 -7.51 -9.82
N VAL A 161 -5.10 -7.51 -8.52
CA VAL A 161 -4.53 -8.49 -7.59
C VAL A 161 -5.64 -9.30 -6.90
N VAL A 162 -5.38 -10.59 -6.70
CA VAL A 162 -6.21 -11.49 -5.89
C VAL A 162 -5.34 -12.36 -4.97
N GLY A 163 -5.98 -13.09 -4.04
CA GLY A 163 -5.29 -13.94 -3.06
C GLY A 163 -4.84 -15.33 -3.54
N ASP A 164 -5.23 -15.78 -4.73
CA ASP A 164 -4.91 -17.11 -5.27
C ASP A 164 -4.57 -17.08 -6.77
N GLY A 165 -3.87 -18.12 -7.26
CA GLY A 165 -3.46 -18.20 -8.67
C GLY A 165 -4.52 -18.78 -9.61
N GLU A 166 -5.78 -18.90 -9.18
CA GLU A 166 -6.83 -19.47 -10.02
C GLU A 166 -7.22 -18.51 -11.15
N GLU A 167 -7.79 -19.05 -12.22
CA GLU A 167 -8.18 -18.27 -13.39
C GLU A 167 -9.12 -17.11 -13.03
N ARG A 168 -8.82 -15.93 -13.55
CA ARG A 168 -9.69 -14.76 -13.53
C ARG A 168 -9.80 -14.20 -14.93
N SER A 169 -10.89 -13.50 -15.19
CA SER A 169 -11.20 -12.90 -16.48
C SER A 169 -11.59 -11.44 -16.31
N VAL A 170 -11.54 -10.70 -17.41
CA VAL A 170 -12.23 -9.43 -17.59
C VAL A 170 -13.42 -9.64 -18.51
N LYS A 171 -14.58 -9.09 -18.16
CA LYS A 171 -15.75 -8.99 -19.04
C LYS A 171 -16.13 -7.53 -19.24
N TRP A 172 -16.52 -7.16 -20.45
CA TRP A 172 -16.80 -5.76 -20.79
C TRP A 172 -17.91 -5.60 -21.83
N GLY A 173 -18.48 -4.39 -21.89
CA GLY A 173 -19.53 -4.03 -22.83
C GLY A 173 -19.78 -2.51 -22.87
N GLU A 174 -20.56 -2.05 -23.86
CA GLU A 174 -20.92 -0.63 -24.03
C GLU A 174 -22.04 -0.17 -23.06
N ARG A 175 -22.68 -1.11 -22.35
CA ARG A 175 -23.74 -0.85 -21.36
C ARG A 175 -23.47 -1.62 -20.08
N ASP A 176 -23.65 -0.97 -18.93
CA ASP A 176 -23.49 -1.61 -17.62
C ASP A 176 -24.42 -2.83 -17.49
N GLY A 177 -23.89 -3.93 -16.98
CA GLY A 177 -24.58 -5.21 -16.83
C GLY A 177 -24.75 -6.02 -18.12
N GLU A 178 -24.45 -5.46 -19.29
CA GLU A 178 -24.54 -6.14 -20.58
C GLU A 178 -23.15 -6.47 -21.14
N TRP A 179 -22.60 -7.60 -20.72
CA TRP A 179 -21.28 -8.07 -21.11
C TRP A 179 -21.33 -8.72 -22.50
N SER A 180 -20.72 -8.08 -23.50
CA SER A 180 -20.65 -8.61 -24.86
C SER A 180 -19.41 -9.45 -25.11
N ARG A 181 -18.37 -9.27 -24.27
CA ARG A 181 -17.04 -9.86 -24.46
C ARG A 181 -16.44 -10.28 -23.12
N VAL A 182 -15.57 -11.29 -23.16
CA VAL A 182 -14.80 -11.80 -22.02
C VAL A 182 -13.42 -12.24 -22.49
N SER A 183 -12.41 -12.08 -21.63
CA SER A 183 -11.03 -12.46 -21.90
C SER A 183 -10.38 -12.95 -20.61
N VAL A 184 -9.70 -14.09 -20.69
CA VAL A 184 -8.95 -14.67 -19.56
C VAL A 184 -7.71 -13.82 -19.29
N ALA A 185 -7.47 -13.51 -18.02
CA ALA A 185 -6.30 -12.76 -17.59
C ALA A 185 -5.10 -13.71 -17.38
N ARG A 186 -3.93 -13.30 -17.89
CA ARG A 186 -2.66 -13.95 -17.57
C ARG A 186 -2.32 -13.70 -16.10
N VAL A 187 -1.71 -14.67 -15.42
CA VAL A 187 -1.34 -14.54 -14.00
C VAL A 187 0.17 -14.55 -13.83
N VAL A 188 0.70 -13.65 -13.01
CA VAL A 188 2.11 -13.58 -12.61
C VAL A 188 2.22 -13.25 -11.11
N ARG A 189 3.37 -13.57 -10.52
CA ARG A 189 3.78 -13.11 -9.17
C ARG A 189 5.30 -13.06 -9.10
N TYR A 190 5.81 -12.44 -8.04
CA TYR A 190 7.22 -12.48 -7.67
C TYR A 190 7.34 -13.00 -6.23
N GLU A 191 8.51 -13.53 -5.89
CA GLU A 191 8.82 -14.09 -4.58
C GLU A 191 9.93 -13.29 -3.88
N ARG A 192 10.13 -13.59 -2.59
CA ARG A 192 11.16 -12.94 -1.76
C ARG A 192 12.54 -13.04 -2.39
N GLU A 193 12.88 -14.18 -2.97
CA GLU A 193 14.19 -14.44 -3.57
C GLU A 193 14.38 -13.77 -4.94
N ASP A 194 13.35 -13.11 -5.48
CA ASP A 194 13.45 -12.33 -6.71
C ASP A 194 14.01 -10.93 -6.43
N MET A 195 13.80 -10.41 -5.22
CA MET A 195 14.38 -9.15 -4.75
C MET A 195 15.91 -9.28 -4.64
N CYS A 196 16.64 -8.22 -4.99
CA CYS A 196 18.10 -8.25 -4.98
C CYS A 196 18.71 -8.31 -3.58
N ASP A 197 18.14 -7.56 -2.64
CA ASP A 197 18.78 -7.34 -1.34
C ASP A 197 17.79 -6.85 -0.27
N ALA A 198 18.28 -6.65 0.96
CA ALA A 198 17.54 -6.05 2.05
C ALA A 198 17.35 -4.53 1.83
N PRO A 199 16.25 -3.92 2.32
CA PRO A 199 15.17 -4.55 3.09
C PRO A 199 14.15 -5.36 2.26
N ALA A 200 14.14 -5.24 0.92
CA ALA A 200 13.14 -5.87 0.06
C ALA A 200 13.00 -7.40 0.24
N ASN A 201 14.11 -8.12 0.39
CA ASN A 201 14.11 -9.56 0.68
C ASN A 201 14.04 -9.89 2.19
N GLY A 202 14.11 -8.88 3.06
CA GLY A 202 14.16 -9.01 4.51
C GLY A 202 12.79 -9.30 5.15
N SER A 203 12.77 -9.83 6.36
CA SER A 203 11.51 -10.13 7.07
C SER A 203 10.69 -8.88 7.40
N ILE A 204 11.36 -7.76 7.67
CA ILE A 204 10.68 -6.48 7.88
C ILE A 204 10.04 -5.95 6.59
N GLY A 205 10.74 -5.97 5.44
CA GLY A 205 10.31 -5.36 4.18
C GLY A 205 9.40 -6.20 3.30
N TRP A 206 9.64 -7.52 3.24
CA TRP A 206 8.89 -8.43 2.36
C TRP A 206 7.47 -8.73 2.85
N ARG A 207 6.50 -8.69 1.93
CA ARG A 207 5.14 -9.23 2.08
C ARG A 207 4.78 -9.95 0.79
N ASP A 208 3.94 -10.97 0.90
CA ASP A 208 3.42 -11.67 -0.29
C ASP A 208 2.69 -10.66 -1.18
N PRO A 209 2.99 -10.57 -2.49
CA PRO A 209 2.37 -9.59 -3.38
C PRO A 209 0.99 -9.98 -3.89
N GLY A 210 0.51 -11.18 -3.55
CA GLY A 210 -0.67 -11.81 -4.13
C GLY A 210 -0.38 -12.37 -5.51
N TRP A 211 -1.45 -12.56 -6.27
CA TRP A 211 -1.41 -12.99 -7.67
C TRP A 211 -1.87 -11.86 -8.56
N ILE A 212 -0.99 -11.40 -9.45
CA ILE A 212 -1.22 -10.27 -10.33
C ILE A 212 -1.80 -10.80 -11.63
N HIS A 213 -3.02 -10.39 -11.94
CA HIS A 213 -3.73 -10.73 -13.16
C HIS A 213 -3.61 -9.60 -14.17
N ASP A 214 -3.47 -9.98 -15.43
CA ASP A 214 -3.27 -9.10 -16.57
C ASP A 214 -4.21 -9.52 -17.71
N GLY A 215 -5.33 -8.81 -17.84
CA GLY A 215 -6.36 -9.02 -18.85
C GLY A 215 -6.36 -7.94 -19.94
N VAL A 216 -6.79 -8.29 -21.14
CA VAL A 216 -6.87 -7.35 -22.28
C VAL A 216 -8.28 -7.34 -22.86
N MET A 217 -8.89 -6.15 -22.85
CA MET A 217 -10.16 -5.84 -23.50
C MET A 217 -9.87 -5.38 -24.93
N LYS A 218 -10.48 -6.05 -25.91
CA LYS A 218 -10.18 -5.90 -27.35
C LYS A 218 -11.35 -5.39 -28.16
N ASP A 219 -11.05 -5.01 -29.41
CA ASP A 219 -12.01 -4.55 -30.43
C ASP A 219 -12.82 -3.34 -29.93
N LEU A 220 -12.15 -2.41 -29.25
CA LEU A 220 -12.76 -1.21 -28.68
C LEU A 220 -12.93 -0.14 -29.76
N LYS A 221 -14.17 0.27 -30.00
CA LYS A 221 -14.47 1.49 -30.77
C LYS A 221 -13.78 2.70 -30.15
N LYS A 222 -13.23 3.60 -30.97
CA LYS A 222 -12.52 4.81 -30.51
C LYS A 222 -13.44 5.77 -29.77
N GLY A 223 -12.99 6.30 -28.62
CA GLY A 223 -13.70 7.34 -27.85
C GLY A 223 -15.06 6.92 -27.29
N VAL A 224 -15.27 5.62 -27.03
CA VAL A 224 -16.53 5.07 -26.51
C VAL A 224 -16.36 4.66 -25.07
N ARG A 225 -17.39 4.91 -24.25
CA ARG A 225 -17.44 4.42 -22.88
C ARG A 225 -17.70 2.91 -22.85
N TYR A 226 -16.83 2.19 -22.15
CA TYR A 226 -17.01 0.78 -21.83
C TYR A 226 -17.13 0.59 -20.33
N TYR A 227 -17.97 -0.37 -19.96
CA TYR A 227 -18.12 -0.87 -18.60
C TYR A 227 -17.43 -2.23 -18.51
N TYR A 228 -16.81 -2.53 -17.37
CA TYR A 228 -16.11 -3.79 -17.17
C TYR A 228 -16.15 -4.27 -15.72
N GLN A 229 -15.96 -5.58 -15.55
CA GLN A 229 -15.69 -6.22 -14.26
C GLN A 229 -14.51 -7.18 -14.43
N VAL A 230 -13.73 -7.33 -13.37
CA VAL A 230 -12.66 -8.34 -13.26
C VAL A 230 -13.02 -9.35 -12.19
N GLY A 231 -12.65 -10.62 -12.37
CA GLY A 231 -12.97 -11.67 -11.41
C GLY A 231 -13.30 -13.01 -12.04
N SER A 232 -14.17 -13.78 -11.38
CA SER A 232 -14.68 -15.05 -11.90
C SER A 232 -16.01 -15.42 -11.25
N ASP A 233 -16.79 -16.29 -11.90
CA ASP A 233 -18.08 -16.74 -11.34
C ASP A 233 -17.91 -17.56 -10.05
N SER A 234 -16.78 -18.26 -9.87
CA SER A 234 -16.53 -19.09 -8.69
C SER A 234 -16.03 -18.29 -7.47
N LYS A 235 -15.43 -17.12 -7.69
CA LYS A 235 -14.72 -16.35 -6.64
C LYS A 235 -15.20 -14.91 -6.49
N GLY A 236 -16.20 -14.52 -7.27
CA GLY A 236 -16.75 -13.18 -7.27
C GLY A 236 -16.13 -12.27 -8.33
N TRP A 237 -16.92 -11.25 -8.70
CA TRP A 237 -16.56 -10.18 -9.61
C TRP A 237 -16.38 -8.87 -8.83
N SER A 238 -15.47 -8.01 -9.30
CA SER A 238 -15.36 -6.64 -8.81
C SER A 238 -16.67 -5.88 -8.99
N THR A 239 -16.83 -4.73 -8.33
CA THR A 239 -17.85 -3.75 -8.75
C THR A 239 -17.65 -3.36 -10.22
N THR A 240 -18.74 -2.97 -10.91
CA THR A 240 -18.61 -2.44 -12.27
C THR A 240 -17.74 -1.17 -12.24
N GLN A 241 -16.72 -1.16 -13.10
CA GLN A 241 -15.92 0.01 -13.43
C GLN A 241 -16.23 0.47 -14.85
N SER A 242 -15.77 1.67 -15.22
CA SER A 242 -15.93 2.17 -16.60
C SER A 242 -14.77 3.05 -17.01
N PHE A 243 -14.43 3.03 -18.29
CA PHE A 243 -13.43 3.90 -18.91
C PHE A 243 -13.92 4.38 -20.29
N VAL A 244 -13.31 5.44 -20.81
CA VAL A 244 -13.48 5.86 -22.21
C VAL A 244 -12.29 5.34 -23.00
N SER A 245 -12.55 4.57 -24.05
CA SER A 245 -11.50 4.01 -24.90
C SER A 245 -10.70 5.11 -25.59
N ARG A 246 -9.46 4.76 -25.92
CA ARG A 246 -8.53 5.61 -26.66
C ARG A 246 -9.16 6.16 -27.94
N ASN A 247 -8.85 7.40 -28.28
CA ASN A 247 -9.23 7.98 -29.57
C ASN A 247 -8.02 8.67 -30.21
N GLY A 248 -7.30 7.95 -31.08
CA GLY A 248 -6.19 8.54 -31.84
C GLY A 248 -6.63 9.57 -32.88
N ASP A 249 -7.92 9.60 -33.24
CA ASP A 249 -8.46 10.54 -34.24
C ASP A 249 -8.96 11.84 -33.60
N SER A 250 -8.85 11.99 -32.27
CA SER A 250 -9.28 13.21 -31.56
C SER A 250 -8.29 14.36 -31.79
N ASP A 251 -8.82 15.56 -31.98
CA ASP A 251 -8.08 16.82 -31.98
C ASP A 251 -7.75 17.34 -30.57
N GLU A 252 -8.24 16.68 -29.53
CA GLU A 252 -8.00 17.01 -28.12
C GLU A 252 -7.21 15.88 -27.44
N THR A 253 -6.20 16.27 -26.64
CA THR A 253 -5.43 15.34 -25.81
C THR A 253 -5.51 15.80 -24.37
N ILE A 254 -6.14 14.99 -23.50
CA ILE A 254 -6.21 15.23 -22.06
C ILE A 254 -5.22 14.30 -21.35
N ALA A 255 -4.24 14.88 -20.66
CA ALA A 255 -3.20 14.17 -19.95
C ALA A 255 -3.00 14.77 -18.56
N PHE A 256 -2.87 13.91 -17.55
CA PHE A 256 -2.42 14.27 -16.21
C PHE A 256 -0.97 13.81 -16.06
N LEU A 257 -0.03 14.75 -15.93
CA LEU A 257 1.41 14.49 -15.93
C LEU A 257 2.01 14.92 -14.59
N PHE A 258 2.64 14.00 -13.86
CA PHE A 258 3.31 14.26 -12.59
C PHE A 258 4.34 13.17 -12.27
N GLY A 259 5.32 13.48 -11.43
CA GLY A 259 6.31 12.52 -10.90
C GLY A 259 6.27 12.54 -9.37
N ASP A 260 7.00 11.63 -8.74
CA ASP A 260 7.39 11.74 -7.33
C ASP A 260 6.19 11.78 -6.37
N MET A 261 5.07 11.16 -6.75
CA MET A 261 3.86 11.26 -5.96
C MET A 261 4.00 10.51 -4.65
N GLY A 262 4.55 9.29 -4.69
CA GLY A 262 4.60 8.41 -3.54
C GLY A 262 3.21 7.97 -3.04
N THR A 263 3.17 7.61 -1.77
CA THR A 263 1.93 7.22 -1.07
C THR A 263 1.88 7.79 0.33
N SER A 264 0.68 7.96 0.88
CA SER A 264 0.47 8.22 2.30
C SER A 264 0.07 6.94 3.03
N THR A 265 0.21 6.94 4.35
CA THR A 265 -0.35 5.91 5.24
C THR A 265 -1.14 6.58 6.37
N PRO A 266 -2.18 5.93 6.92
CA PRO A 266 -3.00 6.54 7.97
C PRO A 266 -2.31 6.58 9.34
N TYR A 267 -1.06 6.11 9.43
CA TYR A 267 -0.24 5.95 10.64
C TYR A 267 1.18 6.48 10.38
N ALA A 268 1.96 6.68 11.44
CA ALA A 268 3.38 6.97 11.27
C ALA A 268 4.14 5.67 10.96
N THR A 269 5.21 5.74 10.18
CA THR A 269 6.12 4.60 9.95
C THR A 269 7.55 5.10 9.95
N PHE A 270 8.53 4.20 9.93
CA PHE A 270 9.95 4.54 10.06
C PHE A 270 10.60 4.97 8.74
N ILE A 271 9.84 4.89 7.64
CA ILE A 271 10.18 5.38 6.32
C ILE A 271 9.32 6.58 5.94
N ARG A 272 9.90 7.53 5.23
CA ARG A 272 9.19 8.74 4.80
C ARG A 272 8.11 8.40 3.77
N THR A 273 6.88 8.80 4.06
CA THR A 273 5.72 8.77 3.15
C THR A 273 5.38 10.17 2.65
N GLN A 274 4.53 10.29 1.62
CA GLN A 274 4.18 11.54 0.95
C GLN A 274 2.70 11.85 1.17
N ASP A 275 2.36 12.58 2.22
CA ASP A 275 0.96 12.91 2.56
C ASP A 275 0.26 13.74 1.48
N GLU A 276 1.02 14.53 0.73
CA GLU A 276 0.56 15.33 -0.40
C GLU A 276 -0.03 14.47 -1.53
N SER A 277 0.36 13.19 -1.62
CA SER A 277 -0.15 12.24 -2.61
C SER A 277 -1.68 12.09 -2.57
N ILE A 278 -2.28 12.22 -1.37
CA ILE A 278 -3.74 12.21 -1.18
C ILE A 278 -4.40 13.36 -1.95
N ALA A 279 -3.81 14.56 -1.89
CA ALA A 279 -4.36 15.72 -2.57
C ALA A 279 -4.24 15.60 -4.08
N THR A 280 -3.10 15.09 -4.59
CA THR A 280 -2.89 14.84 -6.01
C THR A 280 -3.95 13.90 -6.57
N MET A 281 -4.17 12.73 -5.96
CA MET A 281 -5.20 11.78 -6.40
C MET A 281 -6.62 12.32 -6.28
N LYS A 282 -6.92 13.07 -5.20
CA LYS A 282 -8.22 13.71 -5.01
C LYS A 282 -8.57 14.67 -6.15
N TRP A 283 -7.63 15.53 -6.56
CA TRP A 283 -7.89 16.53 -7.59
C TRP A 283 -7.96 15.91 -8.99
N ILE A 284 -7.11 14.92 -9.27
CA ILE A 284 -7.17 14.16 -10.53
C ILE A 284 -8.51 13.44 -10.65
N LEU A 285 -8.97 12.76 -9.59
CA LEU A 285 -10.27 12.08 -9.60
C LEU A 285 -11.42 13.04 -9.91
N ARG A 286 -11.45 14.19 -9.22
CA ARG A 286 -12.46 15.24 -9.47
C ARG A 286 -12.47 15.65 -10.95
N ASP A 287 -11.29 15.86 -11.53
CA ASP A 287 -11.18 16.35 -12.91
C ASP A 287 -11.56 15.24 -13.91
N ILE A 288 -11.17 13.98 -13.68
CA ILE A 288 -11.61 12.83 -14.46
C ILE A 288 -13.14 12.67 -14.44
N GLU A 289 -13.78 12.91 -13.29
CA GLU A 289 -15.24 12.87 -13.19
C GLU A 289 -15.92 14.03 -13.93
N ALA A 290 -15.21 15.17 -14.08
CA ALA A 290 -15.72 16.36 -14.75
C ALA A 290 -15.55 16.35 -16.28
N ILE A 291 -14.56 15.64 -16.83
CA ILE A 291 -14.31 15.64 -18.29
C ILE A 291 -15.36 14.86 -19.11
N GLY A 292 -16.18 14.03 -18.48
CA GLY A 292 -17.28 13.30 -19.13
C GLY A 292 -16.81 12.16 -20.05
N ASP A 293 -17.38 12.06 -21.25
CA ASP A 293 -17.06 11.02 -22.24
C ASP A 293 -15.85 11.38 -23.11
N LYS A 294 -14.83 11.98 -22.50
CA LYS A 294 -13.54 12.27 -23.14
C LYS A 294 -12.50 11.25 -22.70
N HIS A 295 -11.68 10.78 -23.63
CA HIS A 295 -10.55 9.94 -23.27
C HIS A 295 -9.47 10.80 -22.59
N ALA A 296 -8.85 10.24 -21.56
CA ALA A 296 -7.73 10.85 -20.85
C ALA A 296 -6.79 9.75 -20.37
N PHE A 297 -5.58 10.12 -19.98
CA PHE A 297 -4.63 9.20 -19.38
C PHE A 297 -3.78 9.91 -18.32
N ILE A 298 -3.13 9.11 -17.49
CA ILE A 298 -2.13 9.58 -16.51
C ILE A 298 -0.76 9.15 -16.99
N SER A 299 0.23 10.05 -16.84
CA SER A 299 1.66 9.71 -16.92
C SER A 299 2.31 10.03 -15.59
N HIS A 300 2.64 8.99 -14.83
CA HIS A 300 3.39 9.06 -13.59
C HIS A 300 4.88 8.83 -13.88
N ILE A 301 5.65 9.91 -14.00
CA ILE A 301 6.99 9.91 -14.60
C ILE A 301 8.12 9.56 -13.61
N GLY A 302 7.99 8.42 -12.92
CA GLY A 302 9.00 7.92 -11.98
C GLY A 302 8.69 8.24 -10.52
N ASP A 303 9.41 7.56 -9.63
CA ASP A 303 9.30 7.67 -8.18
C ASP A 303 7.87 7.42 -7.71
N ILE A 304 7.44 6.19 -7.95
CA ILE A 304 6.03 5.81 -7.97
C ILE A 304 5.44 5.76 -6.57
N SER A 305 5.93 4.84 -5.73
CA SER A 305 5.37 4.59 -4.40
C SER A 305 6.31 5.01 -3.27
N TYR A 306 7.61 5.15 -3.57
CA TYR A 306 8.68 5.20 -2.59
C TYR A 306 8.64 4.02 -1.60
N ALA A 307 8.22 2.83 -2.04
CA ALA A 307 8.25 1.62 -1.22
C ALA A 307 9.66 1.25 -0.74
N ARG A 308 10.67 1.39 -1.60
CA ARG A 308 12.10 1.26 -1.24
C ARG A 308 12.38 -0.02 -0.42
N GLY A 309 11.80 -1.14 -0.84
CA GLY A 309 11.93 -2.46 -0.23
C GLY A 309 10.93 -2.75 0.89
N TYR A 310 10.04 -1.83 1.20
CA TYR A 310 8.95 -2.00 2.17
C TYR A 310 7.63 -2.23 1.44
N SER A 311 7.43 -3.47 1.02
CA SER A 311 6.38 -3.88 0.08
C SER A 311 4.95 -3.45 0.44
N TRP A 312 4.61 -3.27 1.72
CA TRP A 312 3.26 -2.82 2.10
C TRP A 312 2.95 -1.40 1.60
N LEU A 313 3.96 -0.57 1.30
CA LEU A 313 3.76 0.72 0.68
C LEU A 313 3.30 0.61 -0.78
N TRP A 314 3.68 -0.46 -1.50
CA TRP A 314 3.08 -0.73 -2.82
C TRP A 314 1.57 -0.98 -2.68
N ASP A 315 1.12 -1.67 -1.65
CA ASP A 315 -0.32 -1.91 -1.43
C ASP A 315 -1.08 -0.64 -1.06
N HIS A 316 -0.50 0.22 -0.22
CA HIS A 316 -1.06 1.55 0.05
C HIS A 316 -1.13 2.39 -1.22
N PHE A 317 -0.06 2.42 -2.02
CA PHE A 317 -0.03 3.13 -3.28
C PHE A 317 -1.15 2.66 -4.22
N PHE A 318 -1.25 1.35 -4.47
CA PHE A 318 -2.25 0.81 -5.38
C PHE A 318 -3.68 1.00 -4.87
N THR A 319 -3.91 0.90 -3.56
CA THR A 319 -5.19 1.23 -2.93
C THR A 319 -5.54 2.71 -3.12
N GLN A 320 -4.56 3.59 -2.99
CA GLN A 320 -4.74 5.03 -3.13
C GLN A 320 -5.06 5.45 -4.57
N VAL A 321 -4.44 4.82 -5.57
CA VAL A 321 -4.64 5.18 -6.99
C VAL A 321 -5.81 4.46 -7.64
N GLU A 322 -6.26 3.31 -7.13
CA GLU A 322 -7.34 2.50 -7.75
C GLU A 322 -8.60 3.29 -8.14
N PRO A 323 -9.14 4.23 -7.33
CA PRO A 323 -10.31 5.03 -7.71
C PRO A 323 -10.12 5.83 -9.01
N VAL A 324 -8.88 6.18 -9.33
CA VAL A 324 -8.46 6.90 -10.54
C VAL A 324 -8.02 5.91 -11.63
N ALA A 325 -7.11 4.99 -11.31
CA ALA A 325 -6.47 4.09 -12.23
C ALA A 325 -7.43 3.04 -12.83
N SER A 326 -8.55 2.76 -12.17
CA SER A 326 -9.63 1.92 -12.72
C SER A 326 -10.51 2.64 -13.76
N LYS A 327 -10.40 3.97 -13.90
CA LYS A 327 -11.22 4.79 -14.80
C LYS A 327 -10.45 5.30 -16.03
N VAL A 328 -9.15 5.49 -15.90
CA VAL A 328 -8.26 5.96 -16.98
C VAL A 328 -6.96 5.16 -16.97
N PRO A 329 -6.33 4.94 -18.15
CA PRO A 329 -5.03 4.29 -18.23
C PRO A 329 -3.96 5.06 -17.44
N TYR A 330 -3.30 4.37 -16.52
CA TYR A 330 -2.26 4.87 -15.63
C TYR A 330 -0.89 4.42 -16.15
N HIS A 331 -0.24 5.28 -16.94
CA HIS A 331 1.08 5.02 -17.49
C HIS A 331 2.16 5.45 -16.51
N VAL A 332 3.25 4.68 -16.49
CA VAL A 332 4.37 4.89 -15.55
C VAL A 332 5.70 4.98 -16.28
N CYS A 333 6.60 5.80 -15.77
CA CYS A 333 8.03 5.68 -16.05
C CYS A 333 8.73 5.12 -14.81
N ILE A 334 9.86 4.45 -15.00
CA ILE A 334 10.68 3.96 -13.90
C ILE A 334 11.55 5.10 -13.37
N GLY A 335 11.59 5.26 -12.04
CA GLY A 335 12.51 6.18 -11.35
C GLY A 335 13.60 5.44 -10.59
N ASN A 336 14.49 6.19 -9.95
CA ASN A 336 15.59 5.65 -9.14
C ASN A 336 15.08 4.86 -7.93
N HIS A 337 13.94 5.24 -7.35
CA HIS A 337 13.36 4.50 -6.22
C HIS A 337 12.68 3.20 -6.59
N GLU A 338 12.43 2.95 -7.87
CA GLU A 338 12.00 1.65 -8.36
C GLU A 338 13.21 0.82 -8.79
N TYR A 339 14.23 1.44 -9.38
CA TYR A 339 15.32 0.74 -10.05
C TYR A 339 16.60 0.61 -9.22
N ASP A 340 17.23 1.71 -8.81
CA ASP A 340 18.66 1.77 -8.49
C ASP A 340 19.11 0.91 -7.30
N TRP A 341 20.03 0.00 -7.58
CA TRP A 341 20.72 -0.80 -6.57
C TRP A 341 22.13 -1.23 -6.99
N PRO A 342 23.09 -1.39 -6.05
CA PRO A 342 24.46 -1.75 -6.39
C PRO A 342 24.63 -3.08 -7.15
N LEU A 343 23.81 -4.08 -6.82
CA LEU A 343 23.91 -5.46 -7.33
C LEU A 343 23.31 -5.66 -8.73
N GLN A 344 22.61 -4.67 -9.30
CA GLN A 344 22.02 -4.81 -10.63
C GLN A 344 23.09 -4.84 -11.73
N PRO A 345 22.86 -5.60 -12.82
CA PRO A 345 23.83 -5.74 -13.90
C PRO A 345 23.82 -4.54 -14.85
N TRP A 346 22.68 -3.87 -14.99
CA TRP A 346 22.54 -2.63 -15.75
C TRP A 346 22.23 -1.50 -14.78
N LYS A 347 22.99 -0.41 -14.88
CA LYS A 347 22.69 0.90 -14.29
C LYS A 347 23.66 1.92 -14.90
N PRO A 348 23.27 3.18 -15.11
CA PRO A 348 24.21 4.21 -15.53
C PRO A 348 25.31 4.44 -14.48
N ASP A 349 26.57 4.63 -14.92
CA ASP A 349 27.71 4.83 -14.00
C ASP A 349 27.50 6.00 -13.02
N TRP A 350 26.82 7.06 -13.48
CA TRP A 350 26.51 8.23 -12.65
C TRP A 350 25.44 7.92 -11.59
N ALA A 351 24.50 7.02 -11.87
CA ALA A 351 23.40 6.68 -10.97
C ALA A 351 23.91 6.03 -9.68
N TYR A 352 25.00 5.27 -9.75
CA TYR A 352 25.66 4.71 -8.56
C TYR A 352 26.15 5.79 -7.58
N ALA A 353 26.69 6.90 -8.10
CA ALA A 353 27.22 7.97 -7.26
C ALA A 353 26.12 8.89 -6.70
N VAL A 354 24.97 8.98 -7.38
CA VAL A 354 23.88 9.90 -7.04
C VAL A 354 22.81 9.21 -6.20
N TYR A 355 22.34 8.04 -6.65
CA TYR A 355 21.17 7.34 -6.08
C TYR A 355 21.57 6.12 -5.26
N GLY A 356 22.60 5.38 -5.69
CA GLY A 356 23.20 4.30 -4.93
C GLY A 356 22.24 3.15 -4.61
N THR A 357 21.50 3.27 -3.52
CA THR A 357 20.62 2.25 -2.91
C THR A 357 19.16 2.71 -2.82
N ASP A 358 18.75 3.71 -3.60
CA ASP A 358 17.41 4.31 -3.52
C ASP A 358 16.28 3.31 -3.74
N GLY A 359 16.49 2.26 -4.54
CA GLY A 359 15.52 1.20 -4.80
C GLY A 359 15.30 0.23 -3.63
N GLY A 360 16.07 0.31 -2.54
CA GLY A 360 15.85 -0.50 -1.34
C GLY A 360 15.91 -2.03 -1.55
N GLY A 361 16.66 -2.48 -2.56
CA GLY A 361 16.80 -3.89 -2.91
C GLY A 361 15.71 -4.44 -3.82
N GLU A 362 14.75 -3.62 -4.28
CA GLU A 362 13.66 -4.04 -5.16
C GLU A 362 14.11 -4.33 -6.60
N CYS A 363 15.10 -3.59 -7.10
CA CYS A 363 15.68 -3.76 -8.43
C CYS A 363 14.67 -3.74 -9.59
N GLY A 364 13.61 -2.95 -9.47
CA GLY A 364 12.55 -2.83 -10.46
C GLY A 364 11.58 -4.01 -10.52
N VAL A 365 11.71 -5.02 -9.64
CA VAL A 365 10.87 -6.23 -9.71
C VAL A 365 9.40 -5.91 -9.41
N PRO A 366 9.01 -5.27 -8.28
CA PRO A 366 7.62 -4.93 -8.03
C PRO A 366 7.03 -4.03 -9.13
N TYR A 367 7.77 -3.00 -9.54
CA TYR A 367 7.39 -2.10 -10.64
C TYR A 367 7.08 -2.86 -11.94
N SER A 368 7.95 -3.80 -12.34
CA SER A 368 7.85 -4.50 -13.62
C SER A 368 6.74 -5.54 -13.67
N LEU A 369 6.35 -6.10 -12.52
CA LEU A 369 5.27 -7.08 -12.45
C LEU A 369 3.92 -6.45 -12.12
N LYS A 370 3.91 -5.36 -11.36
CA LYS A 370 2.67 -4.65 -11.00
C LYS A 370 2.21 -3.68 -12.08
N PHE A 371 3.05 -3.31 -13.06
CA PHE A 371 2.66 -2.53 -14.24
C PHE A 371 3.05 -3.24 -15.54
N ASN A 372 2.29 -3.00 -16.62
CA ASN A 372 2.62 -3.51 -17.95
C ASN A 372 2.28 -2.47 -19.03
N MET A 373 3.31 -1.72 -19.42
CA MET A 373 3.22 -0.64 -20.41
C MET A 373 3.33 -1.18 -21.84
N PRO A 374 2.93 -0.40 -22.86
CA PRO A 374 3.23 -0.70 -24.25
C PRO A 374 4.73 -0.95 -24.47
N GLY A 375 5.08 -1.64 -25.55
CA GLY A 375 6.45 -1.94 -25.91
C GLY A 375 7.02 -3.19 -25.22
N ASN A 376 8.30 -3.44 -25.50
CA ASN A 376 9.00 -4.66 -25.12
C ASN A 376 10.36 -4.39 -24.44
N SER A 377 10.55 -3.19 -23.89
CA SER A 377 11.77 -2.86 -23.14
C SER A 377 11.96 -3.82 -21.97
N SER A 378 13.18 -4.32 -21.82
CA SER A 378 13.51 -5.38 -20.88
C SER A 378 15.01 -5.36 -20.56
N GLU A 379 15.39 -5.21 -19.30
CA GLU A 379 16.78 -5.29 -18.83
C GLU A 379 16.91 -6.34 -17.71
N SER A 380 18.03 -7.06 -17.68
CA SER A 380 18.24 -8.09 -16.66
C SER A 380 18.31 -7.47 -15.26
N THR A 381 17.72 -8.15 -14.26
CA THR A 381 17.84 -7.77 -12.85
C THR A 381 19.13 -8.29 -12.22
N GLY A 382 19.81 -9.25 -12.87
CA GLY A 382 20.96 -9.96 -12.30
C GLY A 382 20.58 -10.99 -11.23
N THR A 383 19.28 -11.17 -10.98
CA THR A 383 18.72 -12.18 -10.08
C THR A 383 17.98 -13.26 -10.89
N ARG A 384 17.25 -14.15 -10.20
CA ARG A 384 16.33 -15.08 -10.86
C ARG A 384 15.00 -14.43 -11.28
N ALA A 385 14.78 -13.17 -10.91
CA ALA A 385 13.55 -12.45 -11.20
C ALA A 385 13.37 -12.27 -12.72
N PRO A 386 12.11 -12.08 -13.18
CA PRO A 386 11.86 -11.57 -14.51
C PRO A 386 12.63 -10.26 -14.73
N ALA A 387 13.10 -10.06 -15.96
CA ALA A 387 13.76 -8.83 -16.37
C ALA A 387 12.91 -7.59 -16.04
N THR A 388 13.57 -6.50 -15.66
CA THR A 388 12.92 -5.21 -15.45
C THR A 388 12.33 -4.72 -16.77
N ARG A 389 11.06 -4.33 -16.76
CA ARG A 389 10.29 -3.88 -17.93
C ARG A 389 9.85 -2.43 -17.78
N ASN A 390 9.16 -1.91 -18.79
CA ASN A 390 8.55 -0.57 -18.77
C ASN A 390 9.61 0.55 -18.60
N LEU A 391 10.81 0.34 -19.16
CA LEU A 391 11.94 1.28 -19.06
C LEU A 391 11.84 2.41 -20.08
N TYR A 392 11.33 2.07 -21.26
CA TYR A 392 11.01 3.00 -22.32
C TYR A 392 9.92 2.41 -23.21
N TYR A 393 9.06 3.27 -23.74
CA TYR A 393 7.98 2.91 -24.65
C TYR A 393 7.38 4.18 -25.27
N SER A 394 6.51 4.01 -26.26
CA SER A 394 5.78 5.12 -26.86
C SER A 394 4.34 4.74 -27.13
N PHE A 395 3.45 5.75 -27.16
CA PHE A 395 2.04 5.53 -27.42
C PHE A 395 1.38 6.83 -27.94
N ASP A 396 0.43 6.72 -28.87
CA ASP A 396 -0.30 7.85 -29.48
C ASP A 396 -1.68 8.10 -28.88
N THR A 397 -2.02 9.28 -28.38
CA THR A 397 -3.37 9.56 -27.86
C THR A 397 -3.81 10.96 -28.25
N GLY A 398 -5.00 11.06 -28.84
CA GLY A 398 -5.40 12.24 -29.61
C GLY A 398 -4.36 12.55 -30.68
N GLY A 399 -4.08 13.83 -30.89
CA GLY A 399 -3.07 14.30 -31.84
C GLY A 399 -1.61 14.24 -31.36
N CYS A 400 -1.29 13.51 -30.28
CA CYS A 400 0.04 13.51 -29.67
C CYS A 400 0.65 12.11 -29.57
N THR A 401 1.95 11.99 -29.91
CA THR A 401 2.80 10.84 -29.58
C THR A 401 3.57 11.13 -28.29
N PHE A 402 3.46 10.24 -27.31
CA PHE A 402 4.23 10.29 -26.07
C PHE A 402 5.38 9.28 -26.14
N CYS A 403 6.61 9.76 -25.94
CA CYS A 403 7.80 8.92 -25.80
C CYS A 403 8.26 8.95 -24.34
N VAL A 404 8.19 7.80 -23.68
CA VAL A 404 8.56 7.62 -22.27
C VAL A 404 9.95 6.97 -22.23
N HIS A 405 10.84 7.57 -21.47
CA HIS A 405 12.21 7.11 -21.25
C HIS A 405 12.53 7.13 -19.77
N ILE A 406 13.37 6.20 -19.33
CA ILE A 406 13.92 6.15 -17.97
C ILE A 406 14.28 7.55 -17.46
N ASN A 407 13.81 7.88 -16.26
CA ASN A 407 14.05 9.18 -15.61
C ASN A 407 15.45 9.19 -14.98
#